data_AF-A0A3M1FX39-F1
#
_entry.id   AF-A0A3M1FX39-F1
#
_cell.length_a   1.000
_cell.length_b   1.000
_cell.length_c   1.000
_cell.angle_alpha   90.00
_cell.angle_beta   90.00
_cell.angle_gamma   90.00
#
_symmetry.space_group_name_H-M   'P 1'
#
loop_
_entity.id
_entity.type
_entity.pdbx_description
1 polymer ?
#
loop_
_entity_poly.entity_id
_entity_poly.type
_entity_poly.pdbx_seq_one_letter_code
_entity_poly.pdbx_strand_id
1 'polypeptide(L)'
;RSRRIARAIVAHRPLHTTQELARVIEQAVGGRRGERIHPATRTFQALRIAVNDELGQLERVLPQILDLLKSGGRVAVISFHSLEDRIIKQWMRQEAQAYTPDPTHPTGGRSRTPRLRLLTRRPIVAGDDEIARNPRSRSAKLRLAEKV
;
A
#
# COMPACT_ATOMS: atom_id res chain seq x y z
N ARG A 1 15.86 6.20 11.96
CA ARG A 1 16.08 4.77 12.31
C ARG A 1 16.54 3.92 11.12
N SER A 2 15.95 4.06 9.93
CA SER A 2 16.32 3.29 8.71
C SER A 2 17.83 3.23 8.44
N ARG A 3 18.54 4.37 8.44
CA ARG A 3 20.00 4.43 8.23
C ARG A 3 20.79 3.61 9.27
N ARG A 4 20.35 3.59 10.53
CA ARG A 4 21.01 2.81 11.59
C ARG A 4 20.85 1.30 11.34
N ILE A 5 19.63 0.87 11.00
CA ILE A 5 19.35 -0.53 10.66
C ILE A 5 20.17 -0.95 9.43
N ALA A 6 20.22 -0.12 8.39
CA ALA A 6 21.01 -0.41 7.19
C ALA A 6 22.50 -0.59 7.49
N ARG A 7 23.11 0.30 8.29
CA ARG A 7 24.51 0.16 8.73
C ARG A 7 24.74 -1.13 9.53
N ALA A 8 23.84 -1.46 10.46
CA ALA A 8 23.93 -2.67 11.25
C ALA A 8 23.84 -3.93 10.39
N ILE A 9 22.92 -3.96 9.42
CA ILE A 9 22.80 -5.06 8.46
C ILE A 9 24.09 -5.21 7.67
N VAL A 10 24.66 -4.12 7.13
CA VAL A 10 25.91 -4.19 6.36
C VAL A 10 27.06 -4.73 7.20
N ALA A 11 27.19 -4.30 8.46
CA ALA A 11 28.27 -4.72 9.36
C ALA A 11 28.19 -6.21 9.77
N HIS A 12 27.02 -6.84 9.69
CA HIS A 12 26.80 -8.24 10.11
C HIS A 12 26.60 -9.20 8.93
N ARG A 13 26.98 -8.81 7.70
CA ARG A 13 26.95 -9.71 6.55
C ARG A 13 28.09 -10.74 6.64
N PRO A 14 27.90 -11.98 6.16
CA PRO A 14 26.67 -12.51 5.55
C PRO A 14 25.59 -12.87 6.59
N LEU A 15 24.33 -12.76 6.19
CA LEU A 15 23.16 -13.19 6.97
C LEU A 15 22.45 -14.31 6.19
N HIS A 16 22.19 -15.45 6.83
CA HIS A 16 21.65 -16.65 6.22
C HIS A 16 20.22 -16.95 6.65
N THR A 17 19.81 -16.50 7.84
CA THR A 17 18.47 -16.78 8.38
C THR A 17 17.69 -15.50 8.70
N THR A 18 16.37 -15.63 8.71
CA THR A 18 15.47 -14.54 9.13
C THR A 18 15.66 -14.19 10.61
N GLN A 19 16.04 -15.17 11.45
CA GLN A 19 16.30 -14.97 12.86
C GLN A 19 17.56 -14.12 13.09
N GLU A 20 18.63 -14.37 12.34
CA GLU A 20 19.85 -13.54 12.38
C GLU A 20 19.54 -12.09 12.04
N LEU A 21 18.82 -11.86 10.92
CA LEU A 21 18.43 -10.51 10.52
C LEU A 21 17.56 -9.83 11.60
N ALA A 22 16.60 -10.54 12.19
CA ALA A 22 15.75 -10.01 13.25
C ALA A 22 16.55 -9.57 14.47
N ARG A 23 17.53 -10.38 14.91
CA ARG A 23 18.42 -10.07 16.04
C ARG A 23 19.26 -8.83 15.78
N VAL A 24 19.87 -8.72 14.59
CA VAL A 24 20.66 -7.54 14.19
C VAL A 24 19.80 -6.26 14.22
N ILE A 25 18.57 -6.33 13.71
CA ILE A 25 17.66 -5.18 13.72
C ILE A 25 17.29 -4.81 15.17
N GLU A 26 16.99 -5.81 16.01
CA GLU A 26 16.61 -5.60 17.41
C GLU A 26 17.74 -4.95 18.22
N GLN A 27 18.98 -5.41 18.06
CA GLN A 27 20.15 -4.81 18.68
C GLN A 27 20.36 -3.37 18.20
N ALA A 28 20.21 -3.11 16.90
CA ALA A 28 20.39 -1.77 16.31
C ALA A 28 19.36 -0.73 16.81
N VAL A 29 18.13 -1.17 17.10
CA VAL A 29 17.04 -0.27 17.56
C VAL A 29 16.88 -0.28 19.08
N GLY A 30 17.54 -1.19 19.78
CA GLY A 30 17.50 -1.34 21.24
C GLY A 30 16.19 -1.93 21.74
N GLY A 31 15.71 -3.01 21.11
CA GLY A 31 14.56 -3.79 21.56
C GLY A 31 13.18 -3.15 21.31
N ARG A 32 12.14 -3.76 21.91
CA ARG A 32 10.77 -3.23 21.94
C ARG A 32 10.65 -2.11 22.97
N ARG A 33 10.92 -0.88 22.57
CA ARG A 33 10.75 0.34 23.39
C ARG A 33 9.27 0.75 23.53
N GLY A 34 8.42 -0.15 24.06
CA GLY A 34 6.97 0.06 24.20
C GLY A 34 6.18 -0.05 22.88
N GLU A 35 6.81 -0.48 21.79
CA GLU A 35 6.13 -0.66 20.50
C GLU A 35 5.35 -1.97 20.46
N ARG A 36 4.09 -1.90 20.01
CA ARG A 36 3.17 -3.05 19.85
C ARG A 36 3.63 -4.06 18.79
N ILE A 37 4.50 -3.65 17.86
CA ILE A 37 5.02 -4.51 16.79
C ILE A 37 6.49 -4.83 17.04
N HIS A 38 6.92 -6.02 16.62
CA HIS A 38 8.33 -6.39 16.69
C HIS A 38 9.18 -5.41 15.86
N PRO A 39 10.35 -4.94 16.33
CA PRO A 39 11.11 -3.90 15.63
C PRO A 39 11.52 -4.27 14.21
N ALA A 40 11.75 -5.57 13.96
CA ALA A 40 12.08 -6.08 12.63
C ALA A 40 10.89 -6.09 11.64
N THR A 41 9.64 -6.00 12.11
CA THR A 41 8.43 -6.15 11.26
C THR A 41 8.44 -5.22 10.06
N ARG A 42 8.78 -3.93 10.26
CA ARG A 42 8.83 -2.94 9.18
C ARG A 42 9.96 -3.19 8.20
N THR A 43 11.09 -3.71 8.66
CA THR A 43 12.22 -4.06 7.79
C THR A 43 11.88 -5.30 6.94
N PHE A 44 11.27 -6.33 7.52
CA PHE A 44 10.79 -7.48 6.77
C PHE A 44 9.72 -7.09 5.74
N GLN A 45 8.80 -6.20 6.11
CA GLN A 45 7.84 -5.65 5.16
C GLN A 45 8.54 -4.91 4.01
N ALA A 46 9.51 -4.05 4.31
CA ALA A 46 10.25 -3.32 3.28
C ALA A 46 11.03 -4.24 2.35
N LEU A 47 11.68 -5.28 2.89
CA LEU A 47 12.39 -6.28 2.08
C LEU A 47 11.41 -7.08 1.21
N ARG A 48 10.28 -7.53 1.77
CA ARG A 48 9.24 -8.23 1.01
C ARG A 48 8.73 -7.40 -0.17
N ILE A 49 8.43 -6.12 0.09
CA ILE A 49 7.99 -5.16 -0.94
C ILE A 49 9.06 -5.02 -2.02
N ALA A 50 10.31 -4.81 -1.63
CA ALA A 50 11.40 -4.55 -2.58
C ALA A 50 11.77 -5.80 -3.40
N VAL A 51 11.81 -6.98 -2.78
CA VAL A 51 12.18 -8.24 -3.44
C VAL A 51 11.13 -8.66 -4.47
N ASN A 52 9.85 -8.48 -4.16
CA ASN A 52 8.76 -8.89 -5.05
C ASN A 52 8.26 -7.77 -5.97
N ASP A 53 8.88 -6.59 -5.95
CA ASP A 53 8.42 -5.38 -6.65
C ASP A 53 6.91 -5.11 -6.43
N GLU A 54 6.42 -5.32 -5.20
CA GLU A 54 4.97 -5.38 -4.92
C GLU A 54 4.25 -4.08 -5.34
N LEU A 55 4.86 -2.93 -5.07
CA LEU A 55 4.29 -1.63 -5.43
C LEU A 55 4.35 -1.37 -6.93
N GLY A 56 5.45 -1.74 -7.60
CA GLY A 56 5.57 -1.58 -9.05
C GLY A 56 4.58 -2.47 -9.80
N GLN A 57 4.38 -3.71 -9.34
CA GLN A 57 3.35 -4.60 -9.88
C GLN A 57 1.94 -4.01 -9.71
N LEU A 58 1.64 -3.47 -8.53
CA LEU A 58 0.36 -2.81 -8.27
C LEU A 58 0.14 -1.61 -9.21
N GLU A 59 1.14 -0.73 -9.36
CA GLU A 59 1.06 0.43 -10.26
C GLU A 59 0.85 0.04 -11.73
N ARG A 60 1.44 -1.08 -12.18
CA ARG A 60 1.27 -1.58 -13.55
C ARG A 60 -0.08 -2.26 -13.77
N VAL A 61 -0.61 -2.97 -12.78
CA VAL A 61 -1.87 -3.72 -12.90
C VAL A 61 -3.09 -2.81 -12.85
N LEU A 62 -3.10 -1.79 -11.99
CA LEU A 62 -4.29 -0.97 -11.76
C LEU A 62 -4.89 -0.36 -13.05
N PRO A 63 -4.10 0.24 -13.98
CA PRO A 63 -4.64 0.77 -15.24
C PRO A 63 -5.29 -0.31 -16.10
N GLN A 64 -4.72 -1.52 -16.15
CA GLN A 64 -5.21 -2.63 -16.97
C GLN A 64 -6.59 -3.11 -16.54
N ILE A 65 -6.94 -2.96 -15.25
CA ILE A 65 -8.28 -3.30 -14.74
C ILE A 65 -9.37 -2.54 -15.49
N LEU A 66 -9.13 -1.27 -15.83
CA LEU A 66 -10.14 -0.46 -16.52
C LEU A 66 -10.40 -0.95 -17.94
N ASP A 67 -9.40 -1.56 -18.58
CA ASP A 67 -9.55 -2.04 -19.95
C ASP A 67 -10.30 -3.37 -19.98
N LEU A 68 -10.23 -4.15 -18.89
CA LEU A 68 -10.93 -5.42 -18.72
C LEU A 68 -12.39 -5.27 -18.26
N LEU A 69 -12.71 -4.21 -17.51
CA LEU A 69 -14.06 -3.99 -17.02
C LEU A 69 -15.01 -3.51 -18.13
N LYS A 70 -16.25 -4.01 -18.14
CA LYS A 70 -17.36 -3.40 -18.90
C LYS A 70 -17.90 -2.18 -18.16
N SER A 71 -18.63 -1.28 -18.85
CA SER A 71 -19.39 -0.21 -18.17
C SER A 71 -20.37 -0.83 -17.17
N GLY A 72 -20.49 -0.22 -15.99
CA GLY A 72 -21.18 -0.77 -14.82
C GLY A 72 -20.41 -1.86 -14.05
N GLY A 73 -19.27 -2.32 -14.57
CA GLY A 73 -18.42 -3.31 -13.91
C GLY A 73 -17.74 -2.73 -12.66
N ARG A 74 -17.50 -3.58 -11.64
CA ARG A 74 -16.94 -3.13 -10.35
C ARG A 74 -15.54 -3.68 -10.12
N VAL A 75 -14.70 -2.85 -9.50
CA VAL A 75 -13.40 -3.24 -8.96
C VAL A 75 -13.43 -3.13 -7.44
N ALA A 76 -12.94 -4.18 -6.78
CA ALA A 76 -12.75 -4.25 -5.34
C ALA A 76 -11.29 -4.60 -5.06
N VAL A 77 -10.57 -3.73 -4.34
CA VAL A 77 -9.15 -3.96 -4.01
C VAL A 77 -8.97 -3.96 -2.50
N ILE A 78 -8.34 -5.01 -1.98
CA ILE A 78 -7.95 -5.14 -0.57
C ILE A 78 -6.45 -4.87 -0.47
N SER A 79 -6.07 -3.97 0.43
CA SER A 79 -4.67 -3.66 0.75
C SER A 79 -4.39 -3.94 2.22
N PHE A 80 -3.16 -4.33 2.55
CA PHE A 80 -2.76 -4.69 3.92
C PHE A 80 -1.81 -3.68 4.55
N HIS A 81 -1.29 -2.73 3.77
CA HIS A 81 -0.48 -1.65 4.29
C HIS A 81 -0.71 -0.31 3.61
N SER A 82 -0.21 0.75 4.26
CA SER A 82 -0.46 2.13 3.87
C SER A 82 0.10 2.50 2.49
N LEU A 83 1.20 1.89 2.06
CA LEU A 83 1.78 2.16 0.74
C LEU A 83 0.87 1.67 -0.40
N GLU A 84 0.39 0.42 -0.35
CA GLU A 84 -0.60 -0.12 -1.30
C GLU A 84 -1.89 0.72 -1.30
N ASP A 85 -2.48 0.94 -0.10
CA ASP A 85 -3.72 1.71 0.06
C ASP A 85 -3.61 3.12 -0.54
N ARG A 86 -2.43 3.75 -0.42
CA ARG A 86 -2.16 5.07 -0.99
C ARG A 86 -2.16 5.03 -2.52
N ILE A 87 -1.48 4.05 -3.12
CA ILE A 87 -1.44 3.89 -4.59
C ILE A 87 -2.85 3.66 -5.13
N ILE A 88 -3.60 2.72 -4.54
CA ILE A 88 -4.98 2.41 -4.96
C ILE A 88 -5.87 3.63 -4.81
N LYS A 89 -5.78 4.34 -3.68
CA LYS A 89 -6.56 5.56 -3.43
C LYS A 89 -6.24 6.66 -4.44
N GLN A 90 -4.97 6.86 -4.77
CA GLN A 90 -4.54 7.90 -5.72
C GLN A 90 -5.03 7.55 -7.12
N TRP A 91 -4.81 6.32 -7.58
CA TRP A 91 -5.30 5.83 -8.86
C TRP A 91 -6.83 5.95 -8.98
N MET A 92 -7.60 5.41 -8.03
CA MET A 92 -9.06 5.49 -8.07
C MET A 92 -9.55 6.95 -8.11
N ARG A 93 -8.89 7.87 -7.39
CA ARG A 93 -9.24 9.30 -7.40
C ARG A 93 -8.93 9.96 -8.74
N GLN A 94 -7.77 9.68 -9.32
CA GLN A 94 -7.38 10.22 -10.63
C GLN A 94 -8.38 9.78 -11.71
N GLU A 95 -8.79 8.52 -11.69
CA GLU A 95 -9.72 7.95 -12.68
C GLU A 95 -11.18 8.38 -12.44
N ALA A 96 -11.51 8.85 -11.24
CA ALA A 96 -12.80 9.45 -10.92
C ALA A 96 -12.85 10.97 -11.11
N GLN A 97 -11.71 11.60 -11.46
CA GLN A 97 -11.62 13.05 -11.54
C GLN A 97 -12.08 13.57 -12.91
N ALA A 98 -13.05 14.49 -12.90
CA ALA A 98 -13.57 15.13 -14.12
C ALA A 98 -12.71 16.33 -14.60
N TYR A 99 -11.77 16.79 -13.79
CA TYR A 99 -10.97 17.98 -14.07
C TYR A 99 -9.57 17.86 -13.49
N THR A 100 -8.55 18.06 -14.31
CA THR A 100 -7.14 18.08 -13.88
C THR A 100 -6.64 19.53 -13.86
N PRO A 101 -6.29 20.09 -12.69
CA PRO A 101 -5.68 21.42 -12.61
C PRO A 101 -4.34 21.46 -13.36
N ASP A 102 -4.15 22.49 -14.17
CA ASP A 102 -2.90 22.75 -14.91
C ASP A 102 -2.65 24.26 -14.89
N PRO A 103 -1.77 24.74 -14.00
CA PRO A 103 -1.45 26.17 -13.88
C PRO A 103 -0.80 26.76 -15.13
N THR A 104 -0.28 25.91 -16.03
CA THR A 104 0.34 26.35 -17.29
C THR A 104 -0.68 26.44 -18.44
N HIS A 105 -1.90 25.94 -18.23
CA HIS A 105 -2.97 26.00 -19.22
C HIS A 105 -3.75 27.32 -19.09
N PRO A 106 -4.13 27.99 -20.21
CA PRO A 106 -4.83 29.28 -20.18
C PRO A 106 -6.13 29.30 -19.36
N THR A 107 -6.80 28.15 -19.26
CA THR A 107 -8.05 27.97 -18.50
C THR A 107 -7.84 27.41 -17.08
N GLY A 108 -6.59 27.26 -16.63
CA GLY A 108 -6.23 26.73 -15.32
C GLY A 108 -6.34 25.20 -15.17
N GLY A 109 -6.57 24.46 -16.26
CA GLY A 109 -6.70 23.01 -16.26
C GLY A 109 -7.41 22.43 -17.48
N ARG A 110 -7.60 21.10 -17.45
CA ARG A 110 -8.21 20.31 -18.52
C ARG A 110 -9.37 19.45 -18.00
N SER A 111 -10.50 19.47 -18.69
CA SER A 111 -11.59 18.53 -18.44
C SER A 111 -11.21 17.12 -18.87
N ARG A 112 -11.58 16.12 -18.06
CA ARG A 112 -11.44 14.69 -18.35
C ARG A 112 -12.81 14.04 -18.20
N THR A 113 -13.08 13.02 -19.00
CA THR A 113 -14.21 12.13 -18.74
C THR A 113 -13.78 11.14 -17.64
N PRO A 114 -14.46 11.11 -16.48
CA PRO A 114 -14.19 10.10 -15.45
C PRO A 114 -14.36 8.70 -16.03
N ARG A 115 -13.45 7.78 -15.71
CA ARG A 115 -13.55 6.35 -16.04
C ARG A 115 -14.08 5.52 -14.87
N LEU A 116 -13.99 6.07 -13.65
CA LEU A 116 -14.49 5.42 -12.43
C LEU A 116 -15.46 6.31 -11.67
N ARG A 117 -16.39 5.67 -10.97
CA ARG A 117 -17.23 6.23 -9.92
C ARG A 117 -16.88 5.57 -8.60
N LEU A 118 -16.41 6.35 -7.63
CA LEU A 118 -16.06 5.83 -6.30
C LEU A 118 -17.31 5.39 -5.54
N LEU A 119 -17.36 4.13 -5.12
CA LEU A 119 -18.47 3.61 -4.32
C LEU A 119 -18.24 3.84 -2.81
N THR A 120 -16.97 3.91 -2.39
CA THR A 120 -16.59 4.11 -0.99
C THR A 120 -15.70 5.34 -0.82
N ARG A 121 -16.11 6.32 0.01
CA ARG A 121 -15.26 7.49 0.34
C ARG A 121 -14.10 7.15 1.27
N ARG A 122 -14.37 6.30 2.27
CA ARG A 122 -13.38 5.74 3.21
C ARG A 122 -13.21 4.25 2.92
N PRO A 123 -12.02 3.67 3.14
CA PRO A 123 -11.87 2.23 2.98
C PRO A 123 -12.77 1.50 3.99
N ILE A 124 -13.33 0.37 3.58
CA ILE A 124 -14.02 -0.56 4.48
C ILE A 124 -12.95 -1.34 5.22
N VAL A 125 -13.10 -1.45 6.54
CA VAL A 125 -12.16 -2.13 7.43
C VAL A 125 -12.85 -3.29 8.12
N ALA A 126 -12.06 -4.28 8.55
CA ALA A 126 -12.57 -5.41 9.30
C ALA A 126 -13.15 -4.96 10.66
N GLY A 127 -14.28 -5.55 11.04
CA GLY A 127 -14.87 -5.38 12.38
C GLY A 127 -14.15 -6.21 13.44
N ASP A 128 -14.46 -5.96 14.72
CA ASP A 128 -13.78 -6.62 15.84
C ASP A 128 -13.95 -8.15 15.82
N ASP A 129 -15.15 -8.65 15.48
CA ASP A 129 -15.42 -10.09 15.35
C ASP A 129 -14.62 -10.77 14.23
N GLU A 130 -14.38 -10.05 13.13
CA GLU A 130 -13.54 -10.56 12.05
C GLU A 130 -12.07 -10.57 12.47
N ILE A 131 -11.61 -9.52 13.16
CA ILE A 131 -10.23 -9.42 13.64
C ILE A 131 -9.93 -10.50 14.70
N ALA A 132 -10.90 -10.80 15.57
CA ALA A 132 -10.78 -11.86 16.56
C ALA A 132 -10.62 -13.25 15.91
N ARG A 133 -11.40 -13.53 14.85
CA ARG A 133 -11.31 -14.80 14.10
C ARG A 133 -10.13 -14.85 13.13
N ASN A 134 -9.75 -13.71 12.55
CA ASN A 134 -8.67 -13.57 11.61
C ASN A 134 -7.82 -12.33 11.93
N PRO A 135 -6.78 -12.48 12.77
CA PRO A 135 -5.89 -11.37 13.12
C PRO A 135 -5.19 -10.70 11.94
N ARG A 136 -5.07 -11.38 10.78
CA ARG A 136 -4.47 -10.82 9.56
C ARG A 136 -5.38 -9.75 8.92
N SER A 137 -6.70 -9.80 9.16
CA SER A 137 -7.66 -8.81 8.67
C SER A 137 -7.52 -7.45 9.36
N ARG A 138 -6.84 -7.35 10.50
CA ARG A 138 -6.65 -6.09 11.27
C ARG A 138 -6.12 -4.93 10.44
N SER A 139 -5.32 -5.22 9.41
CA SER A 139 -4.70 -4.19 8.56
C SER A 139 -5.32 -4.12 7.16
N ALA A 140 -6.34 -4.94 6.88
CA ALA A 140 -7.04 -4.96 5.61
C ALA A 140 -7.86 -3.68 5.42
N LYS A 141 -7.77 -3.12 4.21
CA LYS A 141 -8.55 -1.97 3.76
C LYS A 141 -9.10 -2.28 2.38
N LEU A 142 -10.41 -2.36 2.28
CA LEU A 142 -11.14 -2.59 1.05
C LEU A 142 -11.59 -1.27 0.43
N ARG A 143 -11.34 -1.08 -0.87
CA ARG A 143 -11.84 0.04 -1.68
C ARG A 143 -12.63 -0.46 -2.87
N LEU A 144 -13.75 0.19 -3.17
CA LEU A 144 -14.61 -0.14 -4.30
C LEU A 144 -14.81 1.05 -5.24
N ALA A 145 -14.79 0.76 -6.54
CA ALA A 145 -15.19 1.68 -7.60
C ALA A 145 -15.95 0.93 -8.70
N GLU A 146 -16.76 1.65 -9.45
CA GLU A 146 -17.51 1.16 -10.61
C GLU A 146 -17.02 1.87 -11.87
N LYS A 147 -16.83 1.14 -12.97
CA LYS A 147 -16.51 1.70 -14.27
C LYS A 147 -17.75 2.36 -14.85
N VAL A 148 -17.60 3.61 -15.26
CA VAL A 148 -18.64 4.36 -15.99
C VAL A 148 -18.46 4.20 -17.49
#